data_AF-A0AAN8FJ06-F1
#
_entry.id   AF-A0AAN8FJ06-F1
#
_cell.length_a   1.000
_cell.length_b   1.000
_cell.length_c   1.000
_cell.angle_alpha   90.00
_cell.angle_beta   90.00
_cell.angle_gamma   90.00
#
_symmetry.space_group_name_H-M   'P 1'
#
loop_
_entity.id
_entity.type
_entity.pdbx_description
1 polymer ?
#
loop_
_entity_poly.entity_id
_entity_poly.type
_entity_poly.pdbx_seq_one_letter_code
_entity_poly.pdbx_strand_id
1 'polypeptide(L)'
;MFYFLQSSYSYSTFFHRNLRMLFLSMCLCCLSYDLLNIIMKAHHLSLSLLFTVPCDLLLPKPLYIALHLPTIFVLFASQFMQFSLIVERWAAMIFVRNYESSYRNLGPALIGASLMITACILLVIYHGENFDGPHINGRWFSIKDVARTNLVLMSLLVMNFIGLVLTVVLHFLRPKRKIGMSLSSKFQANENSVVTNFLFLISTMQFTALFFSQAILLYVRIFQSKNPLSTAYKENADLFNYYTLALPILSMFYLTKVKRQRSTGIRNIINIRAIGHDGWMNYAAIVQKQWQ
;
A
#
# COMPACT_ATOMS: atom_id res chain seq x y z
N MET A 1 -9.23 -6.22 -12.72
CA MET A 1 -9.66 -5.49 -11.50
C MET A 1 -10.59 -6.33 -10.63
N PHE A 2 -11.76 -6.80 -11.10
CA PHE A 2 -12.61 -7.75 -10.36
C PHE A 2 -11.89 -9.05 -9.97
N TYR A 3 -11.07 -9.60 -10.86
CA TYR A 3 -10.25 -10.77 -10.56
C TYR A 3 -9.22 -10.51 -9.45
N PHE A 4 -8.74 -9.27 -9.26
CA PHE A 4 -7.81 -8.89 -8.18
C PHE A 4 -8.53 -8.78 -6.83
N LEU A 5 -9.73 -8.18 -6.81
CA LEU A 5 -10.58 -8.15 -5.61
C LEU A 5 -11.03 -9.56 -5.20
N GLN A 6 -11.40 -10.41 -6.16
CA GLN A 6 -11.83 -11.80 -5.92
C GLN A 6 -10.66 -12.72 -5.55
N SER A 7 -9.50 -12.54 -6.19
CA SER A 7 -8.20 -13.07 -5.79
C SER A 7 -7.90 -12.69 -4.34
N SER A 8 -7.85 -11.40 -4.01
CA SER A 8 -7.56 -10.88 -2.68
C SER A 8 -8.58 -11.34 -1.62
N TYR A 9 -9.83 -11.56 -2.01
CA TYR A 9 -10.89 -12.16 -1.17
C TYR A 9 -10.68 -13.67 -0.96
N SER A 10 -10.17 -14.41 -1.95
CA SER A 10 -9.81 -15.83 -1.82
C SER A 10 -8.50 -16.05 -1.03
N TYR A 11 -7.57 -15.08 -1.05
CA TYR A 11 -6.37 -15.06 -0.21
C TYR A 11 -6.65 -14.68 1.26
N SER A 12 -7.90 -14.29 1.58
CA SER A 12 -8.39 -13.91 2.90
C SER A 12 -8.23 -14.97 3.99
N THR A 13 -8.11 -16.25 3.65
CA THR A 13 -8.05 -17.33 4.66
C THR A 13 -6.68 -17.41 5.34
N PHE A 14 -5.68 -16.66 4.86
CA PHE A 14 -4.31 -16.71 5.38
C PHE A 14 -4.00 -15.63 6.42
N PHE A 15 -4.66 -14.47 6.36
CA PHE A 15 -4.32 -13.30 7.17
C PHE A 15 -5.36 -12.98 8.24
N HIS A 16 -4.90 -12.41 9.35
CA HIS A 16 -5.76 -11.91 10.41
C HIS A 16 -6.71 -10.81 9.89
N ARG A 17 -7.91 -10.72 10.48
CA ARG A 17 -9.01 -9.85 10.01
C ARG A 17 -8.58 -8.38 9.86
N ASN A 18 -7.85 -7.86 10.85
CA ASN A 18 -7.37 -6.47 10.86
C ASN A 18 -6.46 -6.16 9.68
N LEU A 19 -5.47 -7.04 9.44
CA LEU A 19 -4.53 -6.88 8.34
C LEU A 19 -5.22 -6.92 6.98
N ARG A 20 -6.17 -7.84 6.83
CA ARG A 20 -6.96 -7.95 5.60
C ARG A 20 -7.69 -6.65 5.30
N MET A 21 -8.37 -6.07 6.29
CA MET A 21 -9.11 -4.82 6.10
C MET A 21 -8.18 -3.67 5.73
N LEU A 22 -7.05 -3.52 6.43
CA LEU A 22 -6.06 -2.47 6.16
C LEU A 22 -5.43 -2.61 4.76
N PHE A 23 -5.03 -3.84 4.39
CA PHE A 23 -4.43 -4.09 3.08
C PHE A 23 -5.43 -3.88 1.93
N LEU A 24 -6.68 -4.32 2.10
CA LEU A 24 -7.74 -4.06 1.13
C LEU A 24 -8.03 -2.56 1.00
N SER A 25 -8.07 -1.83 2.13
CA SER A 25 -8.25 -0.38 2.12
C SER A 25 -7.12 0.32 1.37
N MET A 26 -5.86 -0.07 1.63
CA MET A 26 -4.71 0.46 0.90
C MET A 26 -4.81 0.19 -0.61
N CYS A 27 -5.15 -1.04 -1.01
CA CYS A 27 -5.33 -1.39 -2.42
C CYS A 27 -6.46 -0.60 -3.08
N LEU A 28 -7.58 -0.40 -2.38
CA LEU A 28 -8.69 0.43 -2.87
C LEU A 28 -8.24 1.88 -3.08
N CYS A 29 -7.48 2.45 -2.14
CA CYS A 29 -6.89 3.77 -2.32
C CYS A 29 -5.97 3.81 -3.55
N CYS A 30 -5.04 2.87 -3.71
CA CYS A 30 -4.16 2.85 -4.89
C CYS A 30 -4.96 2.74 -6.20
N LEU A 31 -5.98 1.89 -6.26
CA LEU A 31 -6.83 1.75 -7.45
C LEU A 31 -7.64 3.02 -7.75
N SER A 32 -8.20 3.65 -6.72
CA SER A 32 -8.91 4.92 -6.87
C SER A 32 -7.97 6.03 -7.37
N TYR A 33 -6.74 6.08 -6.86
CA TYR A 33 -5.73 7.02 -7.33
C TYR A 33 -5.38 6.78 -8.80
N ASP A 34 -5.11 5.53 -9.20
CA ASP A 34 -4.80 5.18 -10.58
C ASP A 34 -5.95 5.53 -11.53
N LEU A 35 -7.20 5.25 -11.13
CA LEU A 35 -8.39 5.58 -11.92
C LEU A 35 -8.52 7.10 -12.13
N LEU A 36 -8.38 7.89 -11.07
CA LEU A 36 -8.43 9.36 -11.15
C LEU A 36 -7.32 9.90 -12.06
N ASN A 37 -6.12 9.32 -11.99
CA ASN A 37 -5.01 9.71 -12.84
C ASN A 37 -5.21 9.34 -14.31
N ILE A 38 -5.79 8.17 -14.60
CA ILE A 38 -6.15 7.78 -15.97
C ILE A 38 -7.19 8.75 -16.52
N ILE A 39 -8.21 9.10 -15.73
CA ILE A 39 -9.25 10.06 -16.14
C ILE A 39 -8.61 11.43 -16.44
N MET A 40 -7.76 11.95 -15.55
CA MET A 40 -7.07 13.23 -15.77
C MET A 40 -6.19 13.20 -17.03
N LYS A 41 -5.39 12.14 -17.23
CA LYS A 41 -4.51 12.02 -18.39
C LYS A 41 -5.29 11.82 -19.69
N ALA A 42 -6.37 11.06 -19.67
CA ALA A 42 -7.25 10.88 -20.82
C ALA A 42 -7.90 12.21 -21.20
N HIS A 43 -8.41 12.96 -20.22
CA HIS A 43 -8.98 14.28 -20.44
C HIS A 43 -7.96 15.27 -21.02
N HIS A 44 -6.75 15.32 -20.46
CA HIS A 44 -5.67 16.17 -20.98
C HIS A 44 -5.23 15.75 -22.40
N LEU A 45 -5.21 14.45 -22.71
CA LEU A 45 -4.93 13.96 -24.06
C LEU A 45 -6.03 14.35 -25.05
N SER A 46 -7.30 14.22 -24.67
CA SER A 46 -8.45 14.63 -25.49
C SER A 46 -8.40 16.13 -25.78
N LEU A 47 -8.11 16.96 -24.76
CA LEU A 47 -7.94 18.41 -24.96
C LEU A 47 -6.78 18.72 -25.92
N SER A 48 -5.66 18.02 -25.78
CA SER A 48 -4.48 18.20 -26.64
C SER A 48 -4.72 17.79 -28.10
N LEU A 49 -5.76 17.01 -28.41
CA LEU A 49 -6.10 16.61 -29.78
C LEU A 49 -7.19 17.50 -30.40
N LEU A 50 -7.97 18.20 -29.57
CA LEU A 50 -9.14 18.98 -30.00
C LEU A 50 -8.96 20.50 -29.87
N PHE A 51 -7.79 20.96 -29.38
CA PHE A 51 -7.58 22.40 -29.16
C PHE A 51 -7.48 23.15 -30.50
N THR A 52 -8.23 24.25 -30.60
CA THR A 52 -8.19 25.19 -31.73
C THR A 52 -7.64 26.55 -31.29
N VAL A 53 -7.74 26.90 -30.01
CA VAL A 53 -7.24 28.14 -29.39
C VAL A 53 -6.35 27.81 -28.18
N PRO A 54 -5.20 28.49 -27.98
CA PRO A 54 -4.25 28.16 -26.90
C PRO A 54 -4.79 28.32 -25.48
N CYS A 55 -5.82 29.14 -25.27
CA CYS A 55 -6.43 29.36 -23.95
C CYS A 55 -7.39 28.24 -23.52
N ASP A 56 -7.84 27.38 -24.45
CA ASP A 56 -8.74 26.26 -24.15
C ASP A 56 -8.03 25.12 -23.42
N LEU A 57 -6.69 25.15 -23.34
CA LEU A 57 -5.88 24.15 -22.62
C LEU A 57 -5.99 24.25 -21.08
N LEU A 58 -6.59 25.33 -20.57
CA LEU A 58 -6.75 25.57 -19.13
C LEU A 58 -7.95 24.78 -18.58
N LEU A 59 -7.70 24.04 -17.49
CA LEU A 59 -8.74 23.21 -16.89
C LEU A 59 -9.79 24.10 -16.19
N PRO A 60 -11.09 23.93 -16.47
CA PRO A 60 -12.11 24.71 -15.80
C PRO A 60 -12.09 24.44 -14.28
N LYS A 61 -12.20 25.51 -13.49
CA LYS A 61 -12.14 25.49 -12.02
C LYS A 61 -12.94 24.36 -11.35
N PRO A 62 -14.23 24.11 -11.66
CA PRO A 62 -14.97 23.03 -11.00
C PRO A 62 -14.41 21.64 -11.32
N LEU A 63 -13.94 21.40 -12.54
CA LEU A 63 -13.34 20.13 -12.95
C LEU A 63 -12.00 19.91 -12.27
N TYR A 64 -11.19 20.97 -12.15
CA TYR A 64 -9.95 20.95 -11.38
C TYR A 64 -10.21 20.54 -9.93
N ILE A 65 -11.14 21.19 -9.23
CA ILE A 65 -11.46 20.89 -7.83
C ILE A 65 -11.95 19.44 -7.67
N ALA A 66 -12.85 19.01 -8.57
CA ALA A 66 -13.44 17.67 -8.54
C ALA A 66 -12.44 16.54 -8.77
N LEU A 67 -11.35 16.77 -9.53
CA LEU A 67 -10.32 15.76 -9.80
C LEU A 67 -9.12 15.88 -8.85
N HIS A 68 -8.70 17.10 -8.53
CA HIS A 68 -7.52 17.39 -7.73
C HIS A 68 -7.70 16.96 -6.27
N LEU A 69 -8.76 17.43 -5.60
CA LEU A 69 -8.97 17.16 -4.18
C LEU A 69 -9.07 15.66 -3.88
N PRO A 70 -9.87 14.86 -4.63
CA PRO A 70 -9.90 13.42 -4.40
C PRO A 70 -8.56 12.74 -4.71
N THR A 71 -7.82 13.19 -5.72
CA THR A 71 -6.50 12.62 -6.05
C THR A 71 -5.53 12.81 -4.89
N ILE A 72 -5.43 14.03 -4.36
CA ILE A 72 -4.54 14.33 -3.23
C ILE A 72 -4.99 13.62 -1.95
N PHE A 73 -6.31 13.56 -1.71
CA PHE A 73 -6.87 12.83 -0.58
C PHE A 73 -6.47 11.36 -0.61
N VAL A 74 -6.70 10.68 -1.73
CA VAL A 74 -6.41 9.25 -1.86
C VAL A 74 -4.91 8.98 -1.80
N LEU A 75 -4.08 9.87 -2.36
CA LEU A 75 -2.62 9.80 -2.26
C LEU A 75 -2.18 9.79 -0.80
N PHE A 76 -2.61 10.76 0.01
CA PHE A 76 -2.22 10.85 1.42
C PHE A 76 -2.81 9.71 2.25
N ALA A 77 -4.09 9.37 2.02
CA ALA A 77 -4.74 8.25 2.68
C ALA A 77 -3.96 6.95 2.46
N SER A 78 -3.47 6.69 1.24
CA SER A 78 -2.68 5.48 0.94
C SER A 78 -1.40 5.38 1.79
N GLN A 79 -0.72 6.50 2.05
CA GLN A 79 0.49 6.55 2.85
C GLN A 79 0.20 6.32 4.34
N PHE A 80 -0.86 6.94 4.87
CA PHE A 80 -1.28 6.70 6.26
C PHE A 80 -1.82 5.30 6.48
N MET A 81 -2.48 4.69 5.49
CA MET A 81 -2.89 3.29 5.54
C MET A 81 -1.69 2.35 5.62
N GLN A 82 -0.62 2.64 4.89
CA GLN A 82 0.62 1.86 4.99
C GLN A 82 1.27 2.01 6.37
N PHE A 83 1.30 3.21 6.93
CA PHE A 83 1.79 3.42 8.29
C PHE A 83 0.94 2.65 9.31
N SER A 84 -0.38 2.66 9.14
CA SER A 84 -1.32 1.87 9.96
C SER A 84 -1.07 0.36 9.87
N LEU A 85 -0.70 -0.17 8.70
CA LEU A 85 -0.27 -1.57 8.56
C LEU A 85 0.97 -1.87 9.42
N ILE A 86 1.95 -0.96 9.43
CA ILE A 86 3.17 -1.11 10.24
C ILE A 86 2.83 -1.10 11.73
N VAL A 87 2.02 -0.13 12.18
CA VAL A 87 1.56 -0.03 13.58
C VAL A 87 0.80 -1.29 14.02
N GLU A 88 -0.08 -1.78 13.17
CA GLU A 88 -0.84 -3.00 13.45
C GLU A 88 0.07 -4.23 13.57
N ARG A 89 1.13 -4.34 12.75
CA ARG A 89 2.14 -5.39 12.88
C ARG A 89 2.96 -5.30 14.16
N TRP A 90 3.32 -4.09 14.59
CA TRP A 90 3.97 -3.87 15.87
C TRP A 90 3.08 -4.31 17.04
N ALA A 91 1.80 -3.93 17.01
CA ALA A 91 0.83 -4.35 18.02
C ALA A 91 0.69 -5.88 18.07
N ALA A 92 0.60 -6.55 16.91
CA ALA A 92 0.53 -8.00 16.84
C ALA A 92 1.80 -8.70 17.35
N MET A 93 2.98 -8.09 17.14
CA MET A 93 4.26 -8.62 17.62
C MET A 93 4.43 -8.48 19.14
N ILE A 94 4.00 -7.35 19.71
CA ILE A 94 4.14 -7.09 21.16
C ILE A 94 3.09 -7.87 21.94
N PHE A 95 1.84 -7.90 21.47
CA PHE A 95 0.69 -8.43 22.21
C PHE A 95 0.26 -9.83 21.76
N VAL A 96 1.19 -10.71 21.38
CA VAL A 96 0.92 -12.07 20.82
C VAL A 96 -0.19 -12.84 21.56
N ARG A 97 -0.21 -12.81 22.90
CA ARG A 97 -1.18 -13.58 23.71
C ARG A 97 -2.59 -12.99 23.73
N ASN A 98 -2.70 -11.65 23.71
CA ASN A 98 -3.97 -10.94 23.91
C ASN A 98 -4.49 -10.29 22.62
N TYR A 99 -3.72 -10.37 21.54
CA TYR A 99 -4.04 -9.71 20.28
C TYR A 99 -5.38 -10.18 19.69
N GLU A 100 -5.66 -11.49 19.73
CA GLU A 100 -6.90 -12.05 19.21
C GLU A 100 -8.16 -11.65 20.01
N SER A 101 -8.04 -11.48 21.33
CA SER A 101 -9.17 -11.12 22.20
C SER A 101 -9.38 -9.62 22.34
N SER A 102 -8.31 -8.86 22.60
CA SER A 102 -8.38 -7.43 22.93
C SER A 102 -8.33 -6.50 21.71
N TYR A 103 -7.70 -6.92 20.60
CA TYR A 103 -7.41 -6.03 19.46
C TYR A 103 -8.26 -6.33 18.21
N ARG A 104 -9.43 -6.96 18.36
CA ARG A 104 -10.32 -7.34 17.24
C ARG A 104 -10.79 -6.16 16.37
N ASN A 105 -10.83 -4.95 16.93
CA ASN A 105 -11.28 -3.73 16.26
C ASN A 105 -10.15 -2.74 15.95
N LEU A 106 -8.88 -3.14 16.11
CA LEU A 106 -7.74 -2.27 15.83
C LEU A 106 -7.68 -1.86 14.34
N GLY A 107 -7.98 -2.78 13.41
CA GLY A 107 -7.95 -2.51 11.97
C GLY A 107 -8.88 -1.38 11.54
N PRO A 108 -10.20 -1.45 11.81
CA PRO A 108 -11.14 -0.40 11.44
C PRO A 108 -10.85 0.94 12.13
N ALA A 109 -10.39 0.91 13.39
CA ALA A 109 -10.00 2.12 14.11
C ALA A 109 -8.82 2.84 13.42
N LEU A 110 -7.80 2.10 12.99
CA LEU A 110 -6.65 2.65 12.26
C LEU A 110 -7.02 3.17 10.87
N ILE A 111 -7.96 2.52 10.17
CA ILE A 111 -8.52 3.01 8.90
C ILE A 111 -9.21 4.37 9.13
N GLY A 112 -10.09 4.44 10.13
CA GLY A 112 -10.80 5.68 10.49
C GLY A 112 -9.82 6.80 10.85
N ALA A 113 -8.82 6.51 11.68
CA ALA A 113 -7.78 7.47 12.05
C ALA A 113 -6.99 7.97 10.82
N SER A 114 -6.61 7.09 9.90
CA SER A 114 -5.88 7.44 8.68
C SER A 114 -6.69 8.38 7.77
N LEU A 115 -7.98 8.11 7.60
CA LEU A 115 -8.87 8.96 6.80
C LEU A 115 -9.10 10.32 7.46
N MET A 116 -9.30 10.34 8.78
CA MET A 116 -9.47 11.58 9.55
C MET A 116 -8.23 12.47 9.49
N ILE A 117 -7.04 11.91 9.74
CA ILE A 117 -5.77 12.65 9.64
C ILE A 117 -5.61 13.23 8.23
N THR A 118 -5.92 12.43 7.20
CA THR A 118 -5.85 12.89 5.81
C THR A 118 -6.81 14.06 5.54
N ALA A 119 -8.06 13.95 6.00
CA ALA A 119 -9.04 15.02 5.86
C ALA A 119 -8.58 16.31 6.56
N CYS A 120 -8.07 16.21 7.80
CA CYS A 120 -7.53 17.35 8.53
C CYS A 120 -6.36 18.02 7.79
N ILE A 121 -5.43 17.24 7.23
CA ILE A 121 -4.31 17.79 6.46
C ILE A 121 -4.81 18.53 5.22
N LEU A 122 -5.77 17.97 4.48
CA LEU A 122 -6.34 18.66 3.32
C LEU A 122 -7.04 19.96 3.71
N LEU A 123 -7.81 19.95 4.80
CA LEU A 123 -8.46 21.17 5.30
C LEU A 123 -7.41 22.25 5.65
N VAL A 124 -6.29 21.89 6.27
CA VAL A 124 -5.21 22.83 6.59
C VAL A 124 -4.49 23.36 5.34
N ILE A 125 -4.23 22.49 4.35
CA ILE A 125 -3.55 22.89 3.12
C ILE A 125 -4.40 23.86 2.31
N TYR A 126 -5.69 23.57 2.15
CA TYR A 126 -6.59 24.35 1.30
C TYR A 126 -7.40 25.40 2.07
N HIS A 127 -7.10 25.64 3.35
CA HIS A 127 -7.76 26.68 4.12
C HIS A 127 -7.50 28.06 3.49
N GLY A 128 -8.54 28.68 2.94
CA GLY A 128 -8.45 30.01 2.32
C GLY A 128 -7.95 30.02 0.86
N GLU A 129 -7.85 28.85 0.22
CA GLU A 129 -7.52 28.77 -1.21
C GLU A 129 -8.77 29.01 -2.07
N ASN A 130 -8.71 30.02 -2.95
CA ASN A 130 -9.79 30.33 -3.88
C ASN A 130 -9.67 29.58 -5.22
N PHE A 131 -8.59 28.82 -5.44
CA PHE A 131 -8.32 28.03 -6.65
C PHE A 131 -8.32 28.81 -7.99
N ASP A 132 -8.18 30.14 -7.97
CA ASP A 132 -8.25 31.02 -9.15
C ASP A 132 -6.96 31.06 -10.01
N GLY A 133 -6.10 30.03 -9.93
CA GLY A 133 -4.86 29.95 -10.68
C GLY A 133 -5.06 29.34 -12.08
N PRO A 134 -4.18 29.66 -13.06
CA PRO A 134 -4.14 28.94 -14.33
C PRO A 134 -3.60 27.52 -14.07
N HIS A 135 -4.51 26.55 -13.99
CA HIS A 135 -4.16 25.16 -13.73
C HIS A 135 -4.08 24.40 -15.05
N ILE A 136 -2.85 24.03 -15.44
CA ILE A 136 -2.59 23.22 -16.65
C ILE A 136 -2.95 21.75 -16.39
N ASN A 137 -2.79 21.27 -15.16
CA ASN A 137 -3.16 19.91 -14.81
C ASN A 137 -3.66 19.81 -13.36
N GLY A 138 -4.64 18.93 -13.14
CA GLY A 138 -5.29 18.67 -11.84
C GLY A 138 -4.40 18.05 -10.77
N ARG A 139 -3.09 17.96 -11.00
CA ARG A 139 -2.07 17.43 -10.08
C ARG A 139 -1.18 18.49 -9.47
N TRP A 140 -1.13 19.66 -10.08
CA TRP A 140 -0.32 20.77 -9.59
C TRP A 140 -0.98 21.38 -8.38
N PHE A 141 -0.25 21.49 -7.27
CA PHE A 141 -0.72 22.31 -6.16
C PHE A 141 -0.75 23.79 -6.60
N SER A 142 -1.75 24.52 -6.10
CA SER A 142 -1.91 25.96 -6.35
C SER A 142 -0.60 26.71 -6.08
N ILE A 143 -0.18 27.56 -7.03
CA ILE A 143 1.11 28.26 -7.04
C ILE A 143 1.22 29.28 -5.89
N LYS A 144 0.10 29.66 -5.27
CA LYS A 144 0.07 30.68 -4.21
C LYS A 144 0.86 30.28 -2.95
N ASP A 145 0.94 28.98 -2.61
CA ASP A 145 1.51 28.50 -1.35
C ASP A 145 2.56 27.38 -1.51
N VAL A 146 3.49 27.55 -2.46
CA VAL A 146 4.59 26.59 -2.75
C VAL A 146 5.36 26.17 -1.50
N ALA A 147 5.58 27.07 -0.54
CA ALA A 147 6.29 26.78 0.69
C ALA A 147 5.53 25.77 1.58
N ARG A 148 4.21 25.96 1.75
CA ARG A 148 3.35 25.09 2.55
C ARG A 148 3.25 23.71 1.93
N THR A 149 3.07 23.65 0.60
CA THR A 149 3.05 22.37 -0.13
C THR A 149 4.37 21.63 -0.01
N ASN A 150 5.52 22.30 -0.21
CA ASN A 150 6.82 21.65 -0.07
C ASN A 150 7.04 21.12 1.35
N LEU A 151 6.60 21.86 2.39
CA LEU A 151 6.69 21.41 3.78
C LEU A 151 5.91 20.13 4.01
N VAL A 152 4.68 20.02 3.49
CA VAL A 152 3.86 18.81 3.59
C VAL A 152 4.48 17.64 2.81
N LEU A 153 4.99 17.88 1.60
CA LEU A 153 5.64 16.84 0.82
C LEU A 153 6.90 16.31 1.51
N MET A 154 7.69 17.19 2.12
CA MET A 154 8.87 16.80 2.91
C MET A 154 8.49 16.05 4.17
N SER A 155 7.44 16.48 4.90
CA SER A 155 6.98 15.76 6.09
C SER A 155 6.47 14.35 5.76
N LEU A 156 5.79 14.18 4.63
CA LEU A 156 5.39 12.87 4.12
C LEU A 156 6.60 12.00 3.76
N LEU A 157 7.63 12.56 3.12
CA LEU A 157 8.86 11.82 2.82
C LEU A 157 9.55 11.33 4.11
N VAL A 158 9.63 12.18 5.13
CA VAL A 158 10.17 11.83 6.46
C VAL A 158 9.32 10.72 7.11
N MET A 159 8.00 10.82 7.05
CA MET A 159 7.11 9.77 7.57
C MET A 159 7.29 8.43 6.85
N ASN A 160 7.46 8.42 5.53
CA ASN A 160 7.76 7.21 4.77
C ASN A 160 9.13 6.62 5.15
N PHE A 161 10.14 7.46 5.38
CA PHE A 161 11.44 7.02 5.86
C PHE A 161 11.36 6.38 7.26
N ILE A 162 10.64 7.02 8.19
CA ILE A 162 10.36 6.45 9.52
C ILE A 162 9.64 5.10 9.39
N GLY A 163 8.62 5.02 8.52
CA GLY A 163 7.92 3.76 8.24
C GLY A 163 8.86 2.66 7.72
N LEU A 164 9.79 3.01 6.82
CA LEU A 164 10.80 2.08 6.32
C LEU A 164 11.72 1.59 7.43
N VAL A 165 12.25 2.48 8.26
CA VAL A 165 13.09 2.13 9.42
C VAL A 165 12.34 1.21 10.37
N LEU A 166 11.10 1.54 10.73
CA LEU A 166 10.25 0.70 11.58
C LEU A 166 10.03 -0.69 10.97
N THR A 167 9.87 -0.78 9.65
CA THR A 167 9.68 -2.06 8.95
C THR A 167 10.97 -2.88 8.90
N VAL A 168 12.13 -2.24 8.73
CA VAL A 168 13.45 -2.88 8.81
C VAL A 168 13.68 -3.47 10.20
N VAL A 169 13.41 -2.68 11.25
CA VAL A 169 13.51 -3.15 12.64
C VAL A 169 12.58 -4.34 12.86
N LEU A 170 11.33 -4.27 12.37
CA LEU A 170 10.36 -5.37 12.47
C LEU A 170 10.84 -6.63 11.73
N HIS A 171 11.52 -6.47 10.59
CA HIS A 171 12.14 -7.56 9.84
C HIS A 171 13.23 -8.29 10.64
N PHE A 172 14.05 -7.55 11.39
CA PHE A 172 15.11 -8.14 12.23
C PHE A 172 14.56 -8.74 13.54
N LEU A 173 13.57 -8.11 14.16
CA LEU A 173 12.97 -8.55 15.43
C LEU A 173 11.93 -9.66 15.28
N ARG A 174 11.68 -10.16 14.06
CA ARG A 174 10.65 -11.17 13.81
C ARG A 174 10.87 -12.45 14.65
N PRO A 175 9.83 -12.94 15.36
CA PRO A 175 9.94 -14.15 16.16
C PRO A 175 10.22 -15.38 15.28
N LYS A 176 11.32 -16.08 15.55
CA LYS A 176 11.62 -17.36 14.89
C LYS A 176 10.75 -18.47 15.47
N ARG A 177 10.33 -19.41 14.62
CA ARG A 177 9.54 -20.57 15.02
C ARG A 177 10.36 -21.44 15.99
N LYS A 178 9.92 -21.56 17.25
CA LYS A 178 10.55 -22.43 18.26
C LYS A 178 9.78 -23.75 18.43
N ILE A 179 10.52 -24.82 18.69
CA ILE A 179 9.99 -26.13 19.11
C ILE A 179 9.47 -25.93 20.55
N GLY A 180 8.17 -26.13 20.77
CA GLY A 180 7.49 -25.85 22.06
C GLY A 180 6.42 -24.75 22.02
N MET A 181 6.32 -23.96 20.96
CA MET A 181 5.24 -22.97 20.82
C MET A 181 3.87 -23.63 20.57
N SER A 182 2.80 -23.01 21.09
CA SER A 182 1.41 -23.39 20.79
C SER A 182 1.11 -23.28 19.29
N LEU A 183 0.08 -24.00 18.81
CA LEU A 183 -0.28 -24.01 17.39
C LEU A 183 -0.65 -22.61 16.88
N SER A 184 -1.45 -21.86 17.67
CA SER A 184 -1.80 -20.46 17.36
C SER A 184 -0.56 -19.57 17.26
N SER A 185 0.35 -19.65 18.24
CA SER A 185 1.58 -18.83 18.23
C SER A 185 2.52 -19.19 17.06
N LYS A 186 2.60 -20.46 16.66
CA LYS A 186 3.33 -20.88 15.45
C LYS A 186 2.70 -20.34 14.17
N PHE A 187 1.37 -20.32 14.10
CA PHE A 187 0.64 -19.76 12.97
C PHE A 187 0.88 -18.25 12.87
N GLN A 188 0.71 -17.52 13.97
CA GLN A 188 0.95 -16.08 14.05
C GLN A 188 2.40 -15.72 13.71
N ALA A 189 3.40 -16.46 14.21
CA ALA A 189 4.81 -16.20 13.88
C ALA A 189 5.10 -16.39 12.38
N ASN A 190 4.51 -17.41 11.76
CA ASN A 190 4.67 -17.65 10.32
C ASN A 190 3.96 -16.58 9.48
N GLU A 191 2.72 -16.23 9.85
CA GLU A 191 1.99 -15.13 9.24
C GLU A 191 2.78 -13.83 9.34
N ASN A 192 3.24 -13.48 10.55
CA ASN A 192 3.98 -12.26 10.79
C ASN A 192 5.28 -12.21 9.97
N SER A 193 6.01 -13.32 9.85
CA SER A 193 7.22 -13.38 9.00
C SER A 193 6.92 -13.11 7.52
N VAL A 194 5.87 -13.74 6.97
CA VAL A 194 5.46 -13.56 5.57
C VAL A 194 5.02 -12.11 5.32
N VAL A 195 4.19 -11.56 6.21
CA VAL A 195 3.66 -10.20 6.09
C VAL A 195 4.77 -9.17 6.23
N THR A 196 5.69 -9.37 7.16
CA THR A 196 6.82 -8.44 7.38
C THR A 196 7.72 -8.37 6.16
N ASN A 197 8.04 -9.51 5.53
CA ASN A 197 8.81 -9.52 4.28
C ASN A 197 8.11 -8.76 3.16
N PHE A 198 6.80 -8.91 3.08
CA PHE A 198 5.97 -8.25 2.08
C PHE A 198 5.87 -6.73 2.34
N LEU A 199 5.64 -6.33 3.58
CA LEU A 199 5.63 -4.92 3.98
C LEU A 199 6.99 -4.25 3.76
N PHE A 200 8.09 -4.98 4.02
CA PHE A 200 9.43 -4.50 3.74
C PHE A 200 9.62 -4.20 2.24
N LEU A 201 9.17 -5.11 1.37
CA LEU A 201 9.20 -4.91 -0.08
C LEU A 201 8.40 -3.67 -0.50
N ILE A 202 7.14 -3.56 -0.04
CA ILE A 202 6.25 -2.45 -0.36
C ILE A 202 6.84 -1.12 0.15
N SER A 203 7.29 -1.08 1.41
CA SER A 203 7.85 0.13 2.03
C SER A 203 9.11 0.60 1.33
N THR A 204 9.99 -0.33 0.95
CA THR A 204 11.20 0.00 0.19
C THR A 204 10.85 0.58 -1.18
N MET A 205 9.94 -0.06 -1.92
CA MET A 205 9.49 0.42 -3.22
C MET A 205 8.83 1.80 -3.15
N GLN A 206 7.97 2.01 -2.16
CA GLN A 206 7.28 3.29 -1.96
C GLN A 206 8.26 4.41 -1.62
N PHE A 207 9.16 4.17 -0.66
CA PHE A 207 10.17 5.15 -0.27
C PHE A 207 11.06 5.49 -1.47
N THR A 208 11.51 4.48 -2.22
CA THR A 208 12.33 4.66 -3.42
C THR A 208 11.60 5.49 -4.48
N ALA A 209 10.35 5.14 -4.78
CA ALA A 209 9.54 5.86 -5.77
C ALA A 209 9.32 7.33 -5.35
N LEU A 210 8.95 7.58 -4.09
CA LEU A 210 8.73 8.94 -3.59
C LEU A 210 10.03 9.74 -3.55
N PHE A 211 11.13 9.17 -3.05
CA PHE A 211 12.42 9.83 -2.98
C PHE A 211 12.90 10.26 -4.37
N PHE A 212 12.90 9.34 -5.34
CA PHE A 212 13.32 9.67 -6.70
C PHE A 212 12.36 10.66 -7.38
N SER A 213 11.05 10.56 -7.17
CA SER A 213 10.09 11.53 -7.72
C SER A 213 10.39 12.95 -7.23
N GLN A 214 10.67 13.11 -5.93
CA GLN A 214 11.01 14.42 -5.34
C GLN A 214 12.38 14.90 -5.81
N ALA A 215 13.38 14.02 -5.90
CA ALA A 215 14.71 14.38 -6.39
C ALA A 215 14.68 14.85 -7.85
N ILE A 216 13.94 14.14 -8.73
CA ILE A 216 13.75 14.54 -10.12
C ILE A 216 12.98 15.86 -10.20
N LEU A 217 11.92 16.03 -9.41
CA LEU A 217 11.13 17.27 -9.38
C LEU A 217 11.99 18.48 -8.99
N LEU A 218 12.87 18.30 -8.00
CA LEU A 218 13.82 19.32 -7.56
C LEU A 218 14.87 19.61 -8.64
N TYR A 219 15.42 18.57 -9.28
CA TYR A 219 16.33 18.71 -10.41
C TYR A 219 15.71 19.53 -11.55
N VAL A 220 14.49 19.17 -11.96
CA VAL A 220 13.77 19.89 -13.03
C VAL A 220 13.48 21.34 -12.62
N ARG A 221 13.18 21.60 -11.35
CA ARG A 221 12.95 22.96 -10.83
C ARG A 221 14.21 23.82 -10.87
N ILE A 222 15.38 23.26 -10.55
CA ILE A 222 16.64 24.02 -10.50
C ILE A 222 17.24 24.21 -11.90
N PHE A 223 17.35 23.12 -12.67
CA PHE A 223 18.14 23.11 -13.91
C PHE A 223 17.31 23.31 -15.19
N GLN A 224 16.00 23.06 -15.14
CA GLN A 224 15.13 23.01 -16.32
C GLN A 224 13.95 23.97 -16.20
N SER A 225 14.06 25.01 -15.37
CA SER A 225 12.97 25.99 -15.14
C SER A 225 12.61 26.80 -16.39
N LYS A 226 13.59 27.06 -17.26
CA LYS A 226 13.43 27.85 -18.49
C LYS A 226 12.96 27.04 -19.70
N ASN A 227 12.98 25.70 -19.62
CA ASN A 227 12.64 24.86 -20.76
C ASN A 227 11.12 24.69 -20.90
N PRO A 228 10.56 24.85 -22.11
CA PRO A 228 9.11 24.75 -22.34
C PRO A 228 8.57 23.34 -22.05
N LEU A 229 9.44 22.32 -22.10
CA LEU A 229 9.11 20.93 -21.77
C LEU A 229 9.16 20.60 -20.26
N SER A 230 9.49 21.58 -19.41
CA SER A 230 9.58 21.39 -17.95
C SER A 230 8.31 20.78 -17.36
N THR A 231 7.14 21.21 -17.85
CA THR A 231 5.84 20.68 -17.41
C THR A 231 5.68 19.20 -17.76
N ALA A 232 6.06 18.80 -18.98
CA ALA A 232 5.99 17.41 -19.42
C ALA A 232 6.97 16.51 -18.62
N TYR A 233 8.18 17.01 -18.31
CA TYR A 233 9.12 16.27 -17.47
C TYR A 233 8.59 16.06 -16.05
N LYS A 234 7.98 17.09 -15.47
CA LYS A 234 7.42 17.00 -14.12
C LYS A 234 6.26 16.00 -14.04
N GLU A 235 5.40 15.95 -15.05
CA GLU A 235 4.27 15.01 -15.11
C GLU A 235 4.71 13.54 -15.23
N ASN A 236 5.82 13.29 -15.94
CA ASN A 236 6.38 11.94 -16.13
C ASN A 236 7.37 11.54 -15.02
N ALA A 237 7.88 12.49 -14.25
CA ALA A 237 8.80 12.27 -13.14
C ALA A 237 8.12 11.63 -11.91
N ASP A 238 6.79 11.58 -11.86
CA ASP A 238 6.04 11.02 -10.76
C ASP A 238 6.05 9.47 -10.80
N LEU A 239 7.10 8.90 -10.22
CA LEU A 239 7.29 7.46 -10.08
C LEU A 239 6.24 6.81 -9.17
N PHE A 240 5.53 7.59 -8.34
CA PHE A 240 4.52 7.07 -7.45
C PHE A 240 3.36 6.42 -8.21
N ASN A 241 2.96 6.98 -9.37
CA ASN A 241 1.96 6.37 -10.26
C ASN A 241 2.32 4.97 -10.73
N TYR A 242 3.60 4.77 -11.06
CA TYR A 242 4.06 3.48 -11.55
C TYR A 242 4.10 2.47 -10.41
N TYR A 243 4.45 2.93 -9.21
CA TYR A 243 4.38 2.12 -8.00
C TYR A 243 2.95 1.69 -7.65
N THR A 244 1.96 2.59 -7.69
CA THR A 244 0.56 2.26 -7.34
C THR A 244 -0.04 1.23 -8.30
N LEU A 245 0.29 1.32 -9.60
CA LEU A 245 -0.08 0.31 -10.60
C LEU A 245 0.65 -1.03 -10.41
N ALA A 246 1.94 -1.00 -10.06
CA ALA A 246 2.74 -2.20 -9.85
C ALA A 246 2.37 -2.95 -8.56
N LEU A 247 1.96 -2.24 -7.51
CA LEU A 247 1.66 -2.79 -6.19
C LEU A 247 0.65 -3.96 -6.22
N PRO A 248 -0.54 -3.85 -6.83
CA PRO A 248 -1.49 -4.97 -6.87
C PRO A 248 -0.93 -6.17 -7.65
N ILE A 249 -0.19 -5.93 -8.74
CA ILE A 249 0.43 -6.98 -9.54
C ILE A 249 1.47 -7.74 -8.71
N LEU A 250 2.39 -7.01 -8.07
CA LEU A 250 3.43 -7.57 -7.20
C LEU A 250 2.83 -8.33 -6.01
N SER A 251 1.79 -7.78 -5.42
CA SER A 251 1.04 -8.41 -4.32
C SER A 251 0.47 -9.76 -4.75
N MET A 252 -0.14 -9.82 -5.93
CA MET A 252 -0.71 -11.06 -6.46
C MET A 252 0.35 -12.13 -6.70
N PHE A 253 1.48 -11.77 -7.31
CA PHE A 253 2.59 -12.70 -7.53
C PHE A 253 3.18 -13.21 -6.22
N TYR A 254 3.45 -12.32 -5.26
CA TYR A 254 4.02 -12.68 -3.96
C TYR A 254 3.09 -13.63 -3.19
N LEU A 255 1.80 -13.30 -3.09
CA LEU A 255 0.83 -14.12 -2.37
C LEU A 255 0.61 -15.49 -3.01
N THR A 256 0.61 -15.55 -4.34
CA THR A 256 0.49 -16.82 -5.07
C THR A 256 1.70 -17.71 -4.82
N LYS A 257 2.91 -17.13 -4.80
CA LYS A 257 4.15 -17.84 -4.48
C LYS A 257 4.10 -18.42 -3.06
N VAL A 258 3.70 -17.61 -2.07
CA VAL A 258 3.58 -18.05 -0.67
C VAL A 258 2.55 -19.18 -0.52
N LYS A 259 1.37 -19.04 -1.16
CA LYS A 259 0.32 -20.07 -1.13
C LYS A 259 0.81 -21.40 -1.70
N ARG A 260 1.49 -21.36 -2.86
CA ARG A 260 2.09 -22.55 -3.48
C ARG A 260 3.12 -23.20 -2.57
N GLN A 261 4.06 -22.42 -2.03
CA GLN A 261 5.08 -22.92 -1.10
C GLN A 261 4.48 -23.61 0.12
N ARG A 262 3.41 -23.04 0.70
CA ARG A 262 2.72 -23.64 1.84
C ARG A 262 1.99 -24.93 1.46
N SER A 263 1.26 -24.95 0.34
CA SER A 263 0.55 -26.15 -0.11
C SER A 263 1.51 -27.31 -0.36
N THR A 264 2.64 -27.04 -1.02
CA THR A 264 3.72 -28.02 -1.21
C THR A 264 4.32 -28.46 0.12
N GLY A 265 4.59 -27.53 1.05
CA GLY A 265 5.12 -27.86 2.37
C GLY A 265 4.18 -28.74 3.21
N ILE A 266 2.88 -28.45 3.20
CA ILE A 266 1.87 -29.28 3.89
C ILE A 266 1.81 -30.66 3.25
N ARG A 267 1.74 -30.75 1.92
CA ARG A 267 1.71 -32.01 1.20
C ARG A 267 2.96 -32.86 1.49
N ASN A 268 4.13 -32.24 1.54
CA ASN A 268 5.37 -32.93 1.88
C ASN A 268 5.37 -33.44 3.33
N ILE A 269 4.90 -32.65 4.30
CA ILE A 269 4.80 -33.10 5.70
C ILE A 269 3.81 -34.26 5.84
N ILE A 270 2.67 -34.19 5.15
CA ILE A 270 1.68 -35.28 5.17
C ILE A 270 2.26 -36.54 4.52
N ASN A 271 2.90 -36.42 3.35
CA ASN A 271 3.55 -37.55 2.69
C ASN A 271 4.64 -38.17 3.56
N ILE A 272 5.47 -37.36 4.24
CA ILE A 272 6.50 -37.85 5.16
C ILE A 272 5.88 -38.52 6.39
N ARG A 273 4.73 -38.05 6.91
CA ARG A 273 4.04 -38.70 8.03
C ARG A 273 3.24 -39.95 7.63
N ALA A 274 2.95 -40.12 6.35
CA ALA A 274 2.36 -41.33 5.78
C ALA A 274 3.41 -42.41 5.46
N ILE A 275 4.70 -42.08 5.52
CA ILE A 275 5.84 -42.96 5.24
C ILE A 275 6.75 -43.00 6.49
N GLY A 276 7.52 -44.07 6.70
CA GLY A 276 8.41 -44.17 7.87
C GLY A 276 7.70 -44.60 9.17
N HIS A 277 8.37 -44.46 10.31
CA HIS A 277 7.92 -45.04 11.59
C HIS A 277 6.55 -44.52 12.06
N ASP A 278 6.31 -43.21 11.97
CA ASP A 278 5.01 -42.60 12.30
C ASP A 278 3.90 -43.01 11.32
N GLY A 279 4.25 -43.23 10.05
CA GLY A 279 3.31 -43.73 9.02
C GLY A 279 2.93 -45.18 9.26
N TRP A 280 3.91 -46.02 9.61
CA TRP A 280 3.69 -47.41 10.00
C TRP A 280 2.81 -47.51 11.24
N MET A 281 3.04 -46.68 12.27
CA MET A 281 2.23 -46.63 13.48
C MET A 281 0.77 -46.25 13.21
N ASN A 282 0.53 -45.25 12.35
CA ASN A 282 -0.83 -44.89 11.94
C ASN A 282 -1.53 -46.00 11.15
N TYR A 283 -0.80 -46.66 10.24
CA TYR A 283 -1.35 -47.76 9.44
C TYR A 283 -1.67 -48.98 10.31
N ALA A 284 -0.75 -49.36 11.20
CA ALA A 284 -0.93 -50.46 12.15
C ALA A 284 -2.12 -50.24 13.08
N ALA A 285 -2.31 -49.00 13.57
CA ALA A 285 -3.46 -48.65 14.42
C ALA A 285 -4.81 -48.76 13.68
N ILE A 286 -4.85 -48.47 12.38
CA ILE A 286 -6.07 -48.62 11.56
C ILE A 286 -6.36 -50.10 11.30
N VAL A 287 -5.34 -50.88 10.94
CA VAL A 287 -5.49 -52.33 10.73
C VAL A 287 -5.98 -52.99 12.00
N GLN A 288 -5.38 -52.69 13.15
CA GLN A 288 -5.78 -53.28 14.43
C GLN A 288 -7.23 -52.96 14.83
N LYS A 289 -7.77 -51.80 14.42
CA LYS A 289 -9.18 -51.45 14.57
C LYS A 289 -10.14 -52.17 13.63
N GLN A 290 -9.66 -52.67 12.49
CA GLN A 290 -10.50 -53.45 11.56
C GLN A 290 -10.61 -54.92 11.96
N TRP A 291 -9.66 -55.42 12.76
CA TRP A 291 -9.62 -56.80 13.25
C TRP A 291 -10.27 -57.00 14.63
N GLN A 292 -10.74 -55.93 15.26
CA GLN A 292 -11.61 -55.96 16.45
C GLN A 292 -13.06 -55.72 16.03
#